data_AF-A0A0W0YYZ9-F1
#
_entry.id   AF-A0A0W0YYZ9-F1
#
_cell.length_a   1.000
_cell.length_b   1.000
_cell.length_c   1.000
_cell.angle_alpha   90.00
_cell.angle_beta   90.00
_cell.angle_gamma   90.00
#
_symmetry.space_group_name_H-M   'P 1'
#
loop_
_entity.id
_entity.type
_entity.pdbx_description
1 polymer ?
#
loop_
_entity_poly.entity_id
_entity_poly.type
_entity_poly.pdbx_seq_one_letter_code
_entity_poly.pdbx_strand_id
1 'polypeptide(L)'
;MVECCPDLVFIDNDKLLCQAWQVKADFLGKKILCFHSVDEFQSSMSSISERTPVYIDSDLGNGLLGEHESKKLYDAGYKIIYLSTGKSKTAITKPDWVLDIVDKAPPF
;
A
#
# COMPACT_ATOMS: atom_id res chain seq x y z
N MET A 1 14.01 11.81 -16.60
CA MET A 1 12.68 11.31 -16.20
C MET A 1 12.40 11.90 -14.84
N VAL A 2 11.26 12.57 -14.65
CA VAL A 2 10.92 13.16 -13.34
C VAL A 2 10.39 12.02 -12.48
N GLU A 3 11.10 11.69 -11.41
CA GLU A 3 10.61 10.74 -10.41
C GLU A 3 9.29 11.28 -9.85
N CYS A 4 8.26 10.45 -9.82
CA CYS A 4 7.07 10.76 -9.07
C CYS A 4 7.41 10.49 -7.60
N CYS A 5 7.37 11.52 -6.76
CA CYS A 5 7.54 11.38 -5.32
C CYS A 5 6.16 11.49 -4.65
N PRO A 6 5.34 10.43 -4.68
CA PRO A 6 4.11 10.43 -3.89
C PRO A 6 4.46 10.39 -2.39
N ASP A 7 3.62 11.02 -1.57
CA ASP A 7 3.68 10.93 -0.11
C ASP A 7 3.48 9.48 0.37
N LEU A 8 2.65 8.69 -0.33
CA LEU A 8 2.49 7.25 -0.12
C LEU A 8 1.94 6.54 -1.36
N VAL A 9 2.10 5.21 -1.36
CA VAL A 9 1.41 4.27 -2.25
C VAL A 9 0.38 3.50 -1.43
N PHE A 10 -0.82 3.32 -1.98
CA PHE A 10 -1.84 2.45 -1.43
C PHE A 10 -2.18 1.34 -2.42
N ILE A 11 -2.22 0.09 -1.96
CA ILE A 11 -2.54 -1.09 -2.77
C ILE A 11 -3.76 -1.76 -2.16
N ASP A 12 -4.90 -1.67 -2.84
CA ASP A 12 -6.17 -2.25 -2.40
C ASP A 12 -7.04 -2.53 -3.63
N ASN A 13 -7.62 -3.72 -3.72
CA ASN A 13 -8.50 -4.10 -4.83
C ASN A 13 -9.85 -3.36 -4.79
N ASP A 14 -10.22 -2.76 -3.65
CA ASP A 14 -11.38 -1.90 -3.51
C ASP A 14 -11.12 -0.51 -4.14
N LYS A 15 -11.67 -0.34 -5.34
CA LYS A 15 -11.61 0.92 -6.10
C LYS A 15 -12.23 2.10 -5.36
N LEU A 16 -13.30 1.89 -4.61
CA LEU A 16 -13.99 2.96 -3.89
C LEU A 16 -13.14 3.43 -2.70
N LEU A 17 -12.49 2.51 -2.00
CA LEU A 17 -11.58 2.87 -0.92
C LEU A 17 -10.33 3.62 -1.45
N CYS A 18 -9.76 3.14 -2.56
CA CYS A 18 -8.69 3.85 -3.26
C CYS A 18 -9.10 5.28 -3.64
N GLN A 19 -10.30 5.47 -4.20
CA GLN A 19 -10.84 6.80 -4.53
C GLN A 19 -11.04 7.65 -3.28
N ALA A 20 -11.57 7.09 -2.19
CA ALA A 20 -11.78 7.83 -0.94
C ALA A 20 -10.45 8.34 -0.36
N TRP A 21 -9.39 7.53 -0.42
CA TRP A 21 -8.04 7.94 -0.02
C TRP A 21 -7.51 9.07 -0.90
N GLN A 22 -7.71 8.99 -2.22
CA GLN A 22 -7.29 10.03 -3.17
C GLN A 22 -8.01 11.35 -2.91
N VAL A 23 -9.34 11.33 -2.75
CA VAL A 23 -10.13 12.52 -2.43
C VAL A 23 -9.64 13.19 -1.13
N LYS A 24 -9.37 12.38 -0.10
CA LYS A 24 -8.85 12.89 1.18
C LYS A 24 -7.44 13.47 1.04
N ALA A 25 -6.57 12.83 0.25
CA ALA A 25 -5.23 13.32 -0.03
C ALA A 25 -5.26 14.66 -0.78
N ASP A 26 -6.05 14.75 -1.84
CA ASP A 26 -6.23 15.95 -2.65
C ASP A 26 -6.73 17.12 -1.80
N PHE A 27 -7.71 16.87 -0.93
CA PHE A 27 -8.22 17.87 0.01
C PHE A 27 -7.13 18.43 0.94
N LEU A 28 -6.11 17.63 1.26
CA LEU A 28 -4.98 18.00 2.13
C LEU A 28 -3.73 18.41 1.35
N GLY A 29 -3.80 18.50 0.02
CA GLY A 29 -2.65 18.82 -0.84
C GLY A 29 -1.57 17.74 -0.85
N LYS A 30 -1.94 16.49 -0.54
CA LYS A 30 -1.07 15.31 -0.55
C LYS A 30 -1.13 14.60 -1.89
N LYS A 31 -0.04 13.95 -2.27
CA LYS A 31 0.05 13.15 -3.50
C LYS A 31 0.11 11.68 -3.13
N ILE A 32 -0.89 10.90 -3.52
CA ILE A 32 -0.87 9.45 -3.35
C ILE A 32 -1.03 8.75 -4.68
N LEU A 33 -0.48 7.55 -4.79
CA LEU A 33 -0.76 6.64 -5.89
C LEU A 33 -1.51 5.43 -5.37
N CYS A 34 -2.58 5.04 -6.06
CA CYS A 34 -3.35 3.86 -5.72
C CYS A 34 -3.18 2.81 -6.82
N PHE A 35 -3.00 1.56 -6.42
CA PHE A 35 -2.94 0.39 -7.30
C PHE A 35 -3.90 -0.68 -6.79
N HIS A 36 -4.39 -1.54 -7.67
CA HIS A 36 -5.39 -2.55 -7.34
C HIS A 36 -4.77 -3.95 -7.18
N SER A 37 -3.48 -4.07 -7.45
CA SER A 37 -2.68 -5.27 -7.21
C SER A 37 -1.21 -4.91 -7.05
N VAL A 38 -0.44 -5.84 -6.45
CA VAL A 38 1.02 -5.71 -6.39
C VAL A 38 1.64 -5.73 -7.79
N ASP A 39 1.11 -6.53 -8.71
CA ASP A 39 1.64 -6.61 -10.08
C ASP A 39 1.45 -5.27 -10.85
N GLU A 40 0.34 -4.56 -10.62
CA GLU A 40 0.13 -3.22 -11.18
C GLU A 40 1.17 -2.22 -10.64
N PHE A 41 1.43 -2.26 -9.33
CA PHE A 41 2.45 -1.43 -8.70
C PHE A 41 3.87 -1.76 -9.19
N GLN A 42 4.20 -3.05 -9.36
CA GLN A 42 5.50 -3.50 -9.88
C GLN A 42 5.84 -2.88 -11.24
N SER A 43 4.84 -2.70 -12.10
CA SER A 43 5.01 -2.05 -13.41
C SER A 43 5.41 -0.57 -13.30
N SER A 44 5.21 0.05 -12.13
CA SER A 44 5.50 1.47 -11.85
C SER A 44 6.70 1.70 -10.92
N MET A 45 7.28 0.64 -10.34
CA MET A 45 8.37 0.74 -9.35
C MET A 45 9.60 1.48 -9.86
N SER A 46 9.91 1.39 -11.17
CA SER A 46 11.04 2.10 -11.77
C SER A 46 10.94 3.63 -11.68
N SER A 47 9.76 4.17 -11.40
CA SER A 47 9.48 5.60 -11.31
C SER A 47 9.10 6.08 -9.90
N ILE A 48 9.11 5.17 -8.91
CA ILE A 48 8.66 5.43 -7.53
C ILE A 48 9.77 5.02 -6.58
N SER A 49 10.21 5.95 -5.73
CA SER A 49 11.30 5.69 -4.78
C SER A 49 10.97 4.54 -3.82
N GLU A 50 11.95 3.67 -3.55
CA GLU A 50 11.86 2.62 -2.52
C GLU A 50 11.66 3.16 -1.09
N ARG A 51 11.89 4.48 -0.90
CA ARG A 51 11.64 5.19 0.35
C ARG A 51 10.18 5.61 0.52
N THR A 52 9.36 5.50 -0.52
CA THR A 52 7.93 5.81 -0.43
C THR A 52 7.24 4.78 0.47
N PRO A 53 6.48 5.23 1.49
CA PRO A 53 5.65 4.36 2.30
C PRO A 53 4.60 3.62 1.44
N VAL A 54 4.52 2.30 1.59
CA VAL A 54 3.52 1.47 0.92
C VAL A 54 2.54 0.92 1.93
N TYR A 55 1.26 1.22 1.73
CA TYR A 55 0.15 0.65 2.47
C TYR A 55 -0.50 -0.41 1.58
N ILE A 56 -0.61 -1.65 2.05
CA ILE A 56 -1.16 -2.76 1.28
C ILE A 56 -2.27 -3.43 2.06
N ASP A 57 -3.42 -3.63 1.44
CA ASP A 57 -4.52 -4.34 2.08
C ASP A 57 -4.17 -5.80 2.36
N SER A 58 -4.59 -6.29 3.53
CA SER A 58 -4.49 -7.70 3.92
C SER A 58 -5.30 -8.62 2.98
N ASP A 59 -6.41 -8.14 2.42
CA ASP A 59 -7.28 -8.95 1.55
C ASP A 59 -7.40 -8.38 0.14
N LEU A 60 -6.47 -8.77 -0.75
CA LEU A 60 -6.46 -8.30 -2.14
C LEU A 60 -7.47 -9.03 -3.05
N GLY A 61 -8.40 -9.80 -2.45
CA GLY A 61 -9.40 -10.59 -3.17
C GLY A 61 -8.83 -11.84 -3.85
N ASN A 62 -9.72 -12.72 -4.31
CA ASN A 62 -9.35 -13.98 -4.98
C ASN A 62 -8.37 -14.87 -4.19
N GLY A 63 -8.38 -14.77 -2.86
CA GLY A 63 -7.47 -15.50 -1.98
C GLY A 63 -6.04 -14.94 -1.92
N LEU A 64 -5.77 -13.78 -2.53
CA LEU A 64 -4.49 -13.08 -2.43
C LEU A 64 -4.42 -12.32 -1.11
N LEU A 65 -3.39 -12.63 -0.33
CA LEU A 65 -3.14 -12.02 0.98
C LEU A 65 -2.02 -10.99 0.87
N GLY A 66 -2.28 -9.77 1.33
CA GLY A 66 -1.29 -8.68 1.35
C GLY A 66 -0.05 -9.04 2.17
N GLU A 67 -0.21 -9.86 3.20
CA GLU A 67 0.85 -10.42 4.03
C GLU A 67 1.88 -11.15 3.16
N HIS A 68 1.42 -11.92 2.18
CA HIS A 68 2.29 -12.68 1.27
C HIS A 68 2.76 -11.82 0.10
N GLU A 69 1.85 -11.07 -0.52
CA GLU A 69 2.15 -10.28 -1.71
C GLU A 69 3.13 -9.13 -1.42
N SER A 70 3.10 -8.58 -0.20
CA SER A 70 4.05 -7.56 0.25
C SER A 70 5.52 -8.03 0.26
N LYS A 71 5.77 -9.35 0.29
CA LYS A 71 7.13 -9.89 0.22
C LYS A 71 7.83 -9.50 -1.09
N LYS A 72 7.07 -9.47 -2.20
CA LYS A 72 7.57 -9.03 -3.52
C LYS A 72 8.09 -7.59 -3.46
N LEU A 73 7.41 -6.73 -2.72
CA LEU A 73 7.80 -5.32 -2.53
C LEU A 73 9.07 -5.22 -1.68
N TYR A 74 9.14 -6.00 -0.60
CA TYR A 74 10.31 -6.02 0.26
C TYR A 74 11.57 -6.49 -0.47
N ASP A 75 11.43 -7.53 -1.30
CA ASP A 75 12.50 -8.07 -2.13
C ASP A 75 12.93 -7.11 -3.23
N ALA A 76 12.01 -6.25 -3.69
CA ALA A 76 12.28 -5.16 -4.63
C ALA A 76 12.92 -3.92 -3.98
N GLY A 77 13.11 -3.89 -2.66
CA GLY A 77 13.82 -2.80 -1.95
C GLY A 77 12.94 -1.93 -1.05
N TYR A 78 11.61 -2.00 -1.16
CA TYR A 78 10.71 -1.21 -0.31
C TYR A 78 10.77 -1.69 1.14
N LYS A 79 11.16 -0.82 2.07
CA LYS A 79 11.31 -1.17 3.50
C LYS A 79 10.27 -0.55 4.41
N ILE A 80 9.47 0.40 3.90
CA ILE A 80 8.41 1.06 4.66
C ILE A 80 7.08 0.51 4.17
N ILE A 81 6.74 -0.70 4.65
CA ILE A 81 5.53 -1.43 4.24
C ILE A 81 4.60 -1.54 5.44
N TYR A 82 3.36 -1.10 5.28
CA TYR A 82 2.29 -1.21 6.27
C TYR A 82 1.20 -2.12 5.74
N LEU A 83 0.76 -3.07 6.55
CA LEU A 83 -0.40 -3.88 6.22
C LEU A 83 -1.66 -3.14 6.71
N SER A 84 -2.51 -2.73 5.79
CA SER A 84 -3.79 -2.08 6.06
C SER A 84 -4.88 -3.14 6.20
N THR A 85 -5.70 -3.09 7.23
CA THR A 85 -6.79 -4.06 7.40
C THR A 85 -7.99 -3.46 8.10
N GLY A 86 -9.19 -3.92 7.71
CA GLY A 86 -10.43 -3.69 8.46
C GLY A 86 -10.72 -4.82 9.46
N LYS A 87 -9.92 -5.90 9.45
CA LYS A 87 -10.05 -7.03 10.37
C LYS A 87 -9.34 -6.71 11.70
N SER A 88 -9.64 -7.46 12.75
CA SER A 88 -8.91 -7.30 14.01
C SER A 88 -7.41 -7.52 13.79
N LYS A 89 -6.58 -6.57 14.21
CA LYS A 89 -5.10 -6.66 14.10
C LYS A 89 -4.55 -7.92 14.77
N THR A 90 -5.21 -8.40 15.83
CA THR A 90 -4.83 -9.63 16.55
C THR A 90 -5.06 -10.92 15.76
N ALA A 91 -5.82 -10.86 14.66
CA ALA A 91 -6.09 -12.02 13.81
C ALA A 91 -4.99 -12.26 12.77
N ILE A 92 -4.08 -11.30 12.60
CA ILE A 92 -3.03 -11.37 11.58
C ILE A 92 -1.68 -11.55 12.27
N THR A 93 -0.94 -12.57 11.84
CA THR A 93 0.46 -12.70 12.21
C THR A 93 1.27 -11.76 11.35
N LYS A 94 1.84 -10.70 11.94
CA LYS A 94 2.63 -9.70 11.22
C LYS A 94 3.87 -10.35 10.59
N PRO A 95 4.07 -10.27 9.27
CA PRO A 95 5.31 -10.71 8.64
C PRO A 95 6.50 -9.85 9.06
N ASP A 96 7.70 -10.42 9.09
CA ASP A 96 8.93 -9.71 9.51
C ASP A 96 9.31 -8.53 8.61
N TRP A 97 8.86 -8.54 7.35
CA TRP A 97 9.09 -7.47 6.37
C TRP A 97 8.04 -6.36 6.42
N VAL A 98 6.95 -6.56 7.14
CA VAL A 98 5.92 -5.54 7.36
C VAL A 98 6.28 -4.76 8.62
N LEU A 99 6.34 -3.43 8.49
CA LEU A 99 6.68 -2.54 9.58
C LEU A 99 5.61 -2.58 10.68
N ASP A 100 4.34 -2.36 10.30
CA ASP A 100 3.21 -2.38 11.22
C ASP A 100 1.90 -2.81 10.54
N ILE A 101 0.91 -3.22 11.35
CA ILE A 101 -0.47 -3.48 10.93
C ILE A 101 -1.32 -2.29 11.34
N VAL A 102 -1.92 -1.62 10.37
CA VAL A 102 -2.69 -0.39 10.53
C VAL A 102 -4.15 -0.58 10.10
N ASP A 103 -4.99 0.36 10.49
CA ASP A 103 -6.40 0.36 10.10
C ASP A 103 -6.57 0.87 8.65
N LYS A 104 -7.73 0.61 8.03
CA LYS A 104 -8.08 1.08 6.68
C LYS A 104 -8.37 2.59 6.56
N ALA A 105 -7.66 3.42 7.32
CA ALA A 105 -7.76 4.88 7.26
C ALA A 105 -6.47 5.48 6.67
N PRO A 106 -6.55 6.54 5.83
CA PRO A 106 -5.38 7.28 5.42
C PRO A 106 -4.64 7.85 6.64
N PRO A 107 -3.30 7.88 6.64
CA PRO A 107 -2.50 8.30 7.80
C PRO A 107 -2.40 9.84 7.97
N PHE A 108 -3.32 10.62 7.39
CA PHE A 108 -3.29 12.09 7.33
C PHE A 108 -4.66 12.77 7.50
#